data_AF-A0A1H5AD69-F1
#
_entry.id   AF-A0A1H5AD69-F1
#
_cell.length_a   1.000
_cell.length_b   1.000
_cell.length_c   1.000
_cell.angle_alpha   90.00
_cell.angle_beta   90.00
_cell.angle_gamma   90.00
#
_symmetry.space_group_name_H-M   'P 1'
#
loop_
_entity.id
_entity.type
_entity.pdbx_description
1 polymer ?
#
loop_
_entity_poly.entity_id
_entity_poly.type
_entity_poly.pdbx_seq_one_letter_code
_entity_poly.pdbx_strand_id
1 'polypeptide(L)'
;MQEKPGDCAEQELLILIQKLHAELGPVPRIRLSVVGRGRGLDVARLLVGLKAAGLVEEYETKPGWFGWLLGRRREMVLRPLTVPVESPEPNPGLIEDGAAQETAETPAEHFDPVPLTAGAAAEAAVPEPVPELVAEPLPDPIPMAPPEPDPRLTASAIELPPSVQPPVQTRPRPVPVGYADDIGGVPMAVQAAQLSASLDPDLLEGLRDFLVTLGIELTSAGEALVADRMNRGAPAGDALMQLVLFAFAHLARFDEISASPADPVELRDYTHAVLTELERLRDAGEISEARFDQDRHEILILADSNAHRAPLIERLFMDPFGGMAPPALLPAELRGVEEFEEDDTLS
;
A
#
# COMPACT_ATOMS: atom_id res chain seq x y z
N MET A 1 52.36 -18.89 9.82
CA MET A 1 51.03 -18.67 9.23
C MET A 1 50.71 -17.20 9.44
N GLN A 2 50.81 -16.39 8.38
CA GLN A 2 50.48 -14.96 8.44
C GLN A 2 49.02 -14.84 8.03
N GLU A 3 48.15 -14.54 8.98
CA GLU A 3 46.76 -14.17 8.69
C GLU A 3 46.76 -12.89 7.86
N LYS A 4 45.99 -12.91 6.76
CA LYS A 4 45.89 -11.78 5.85
C LYS A 4 45.16 -10.67 6.61
N PRO A 5 45.69 -9.43 6.68
CA PRO A 5 45.03 -8.33 7.40
C PRO A 5 43.65 -7.93 6.84
N GLY A 6 43.19 -8.54 5.74
CA GLY A 6 41.83 -8.40 5.23
C GLY A 6 40.79 -9.28 5.93
N ASP A 7 41.19 -10.42 6.50
CA ASP A 7 40.23 -11.43 7.02
C ASP A 7 39.49 -10.93 8.27
N CYS A 8 40.16 -10.18 9.14
CA CYS A 8 39.54 -9.67 10.38
C CYS A 8 38.47 -8.60 10.10
N ALA A 9 38.75 -7.66 9.19
CA ALA A 9 37.79 -6.62 8.82
C ALA A 9 36.62 -7.17 7.98
N GLU A 10 36.86 -8.18 7.16
CA GLU A 10 35.80 -8.90 6.43
C GLU A 10 34.90 -9.69 7.39
N GLN A 11 35.46 -10.37 8.39
CA GLN A 11 34.69 -11.04 9.45
C GLN A 11 33.87 -10.06 10.28
N GLU A 12 34.43 -8.91 10.66
CA GLU A 12 33.68 -7.88 11.38
C GLU A 12 32.50 -7.35 10.56
N LEU A 13 32.68 -7.14 9.25
CA LEU A 13 31.58 -6.74 8.37
C LEU A 13 30.53 -7.85 8.22
N LEU A 14 30.93 -9.11 8.12
CA LEU A 14 30.00 -10.24 8.07
C LEU A 14 29.16 -10.36 9.34
N ILE A 15 29.79 -10.24 10.52
CA ILE A 15 29.10 -10.22 11.82
C ILE A 15 28.10 -9.07 11.88
N LEU A 16 28.48 -7.89 11.37
CA LEU A 16 27.60 -6.73 11.30
C LEU A 16 26.39 -6.99 10.39
N ILE A 17 26.60 -7.57 9.20
CA ILE A 17 25.53 -7.92 8.27
C ILE A 17 24.58 -8.93 8.90
N GLN A 18 25.10 -10.00 9.53
CA GLN A 18 24.29 -11.01 10.22
C GLN A 18 23.47 -10.41 11.36
N LYS A 19 24.09 -9.54 12.17
CA LYS A 19 23.38 -8.86 13.27
C LYS A 19 22.25 -7.97 12.76
N LEU A 20 22.54 -7.10 11.79
CA LEU A 20 21.52 -6.22 11.21
C LEU A 20 20.41 -7.02 10.52
N HIS A 21 20.76 -8.14 9.89
CA HIS A 21 19.79 -9.02 9.26
C HIS A 21 18.90 -9.74 10.27
N ALA A 22 19.44 -10.16 11.42
CA ALA A 22 18.66 -10.78 12.49
C ALA A 22 17.69 -9.79 13.16
N GLU A 23 18.09 -8.52 13.29
CA GLU A 23 17.26 -7.48 13.94
C GLU A 23 16.20 -6.89 13.02
N LEU A 24 16.50 -6.74 11.72
CA LEU A 24 15.70 -5.91 10.80
C LEU A 24 15.32 -6.63 9.51
N GLY A 25 15.78 -7.87 9.31
CA GLY A 25 15.65 -8.56 8.04
C GLY A 25 16.60 -8.00 6.97
N PRO A 26 16.27 -8.17 5.67
CA PRO A 26 17.16 -7.79 4.57
C PRO A 26 17.67 -6.34 4.67
N VAL A 27 19.00 -6.15 4.62
CA VAL A 27 19.63 -4.87 4.97
C VAL A 27 20.00 -4.08 3.71
N PRO A 28 19.53 -2.84 3.55
CA PRO A 28 19.90 -2.02 2.41
C PRO A 28 21.36 -1.55 2.51
N ARG A 29 22.04 -1.54 1.35
CA ARG A 29 23.47 -1.20 1.25
C ARG A 29 23.81 0.19 1.80
N ILE A 30 22.91 1.16 1.65
CA ILE A 30 23.10 2.52 2.18
C ILE A 30 23.18 2.48 3.70
N ARG A 31 22.26 1.77 4.36
CA ARG A 31 22.24 1.63 5.82
C ARG A 31 23.47 0.87 6.32
N LEU A 32 23.85 -0.22 5.64
CA LEU A 32 25.09 -0.93 5.96
C LEU A 32 26.32 -0.03 5.82
N SER A 33 26.37 0.81 4.79
CA SER A 33 27.49 1.75 4.56
C SER A 33 27.59 2.80 5.66
N VAL A 34 26.46 3.31 6.16
CA VAL A 34 26.42 4.26 7.27
C VAL A 34 26.91 3.61 8.56
N VAL A 35 26.35 2.45 8.92
CA VAL A 35 26.71 1.75 10.16
C VAL A 35 28.15 1.24 10.13
N GLY A 36 28.59 0.68 9.00
CA GLY A 36 29.95 0.19 8.80
C GLY A 36 30.98 1.33 8.84
N ARG A 37 30.69 2.48 8.21
CA ARG A 37 31.57 3.65 8.30
C ARG A 37 31.69 4.18 9.74
N GLY A 38 30.60 4.14 10.51
CA GLY A 38 30.62 4.45 11.95
C GLY A 38 31.54 3.55 12.79
N ARG A 39 31.91 2.37 12.26
CA ARG A 39 32.86 1.42 12.86
C ARG A 39 34.25 1.43 12.20
N GLY A 40 34.50 2.37 11.28
CA GLY A 40 35.77 2.46 10.55
C GLY A 40 35.94 1.41 9.44
N LEU A 41 34.86 0.72 9.04
CA LEU A 41 34.90 -0.29 7.98
C LEU A 41 34.75 0.36 6.60
N ASP A 42 35.61 -0.04 5.65
CA ASP A 42 35.46 0.28 4.23
C ASP A 42 34.51 -0.73 3.56
N VAL A 43 33.21 -0.50 3.76
CA VAL A 43 32.13 -1.40 3.34
C VAL A 43 32.19 -1.72 1.84
N ALA A 44 32.54 -0.76 0.98
CA ALA A 44 32.57 -0.97 -0.47
C ALA A 44 33.68 -1.97 -0.86
N ARG A 45 34.88 -1.83 -0.28
CA ARG A 45 36.00 -2.73 -0.55
C ARG A 45 35.79 -4.11 0.05
N LEU A 46 35.31 -4.18 1.29
CA LEU A 46 35.12 -5.43 2.02
C LEU A 46 33.96 -6.26 1.45
N LEU A 47 32.89 -5.62 0.97
CA LEU A 47 31.79 -6.32 0.29
C LEU A 47 32.25 -7.07 -0.98
N VAL A 48 33.24 -6.54 -1.71
CA VAL A 48 33.77 -7.25 -2.89
C VAL A 48 34.40 -8.58 -2.49
N GLY A 49 35.17 -8.59 -1.38
CA GLY A 49 35.74 -9.81 -0.80
C GLY A 49 34.68 -10.80 -0.35
N LEU A 50 33.69 -10.33 0.42
CA LEU A 50 32.60 -11.17 0.94
C LEU A 50 31.70 -11.74 -0.17
N LYS A 51 31.43 -10.98 -1.24
CA LYS A 51 30.69 -11.46 -2.42
C LYS A 51 31.50 -12.50 -3.20
N ALA A 52 32.80 -12.26 -3.41
CA ALA A 52 33.68 -13.21 -4.08
C ALA A 52 33.83 -14.52 -3.29
N ALA A 53 33.73 -14.46 -1.96
CA ALA A 53 33.73 -15.61 -1.07
C ALA A 53 32.36 -16.32 -0.98
N GLY A 54 31.30 -15.79 -1.62
CA GLY A 54 29.95 -16.38 -1.58
C GLY A 54 29.26 -16.28 -0.22
N LEU A 55 29.73 -15.41 0.68
CA LEU A 55 29.20 -15.27 2.04
C LEU A 55 28.02 -14.28 2.11
N VAL A 56 27.87 -13.43 1.10
CA VAL A 56 26.83 -12.41 1.02
C VAL A 56 26.33 -12.33 -0.42
N GLU A 57 25.02 -12.39 -0.59
CA GLU A 57 24.35 -12.08 -1.84
C GLU A 57 23.80 -10.65 -1.82
N GLU A 58 24.00 -9.93 -2.92
CA GLU A 58 23.41 -8.62 -3.19
C GLU A 58 22.37 -8.83 -4.28
N TYR A 59 21.09 -8.62 -3.94
CA TYR A 59 20.00 -8.65 -4.92
C TYR A 59 19.34 -7.28 -4.98
N GLU A 60 18.93 -6.91 -6.19
CA GLU A 60 18.09 -5.72 -6.39
C GLU A 60 16.67 -6.07 -5.97
N THR A 61 16.17 -5.42 -4.93
CA THR A 61 14.73 -5.37 -4.70
C THR A 61 14.15 -4.31 -5.63
N LYS A 62 13.26 -4.75 -6.53
CA LYS A 62 12.42 -3.80 -7.25
C LYS A 62 11.44 -3.22 -6.24
N PRO A 63 11.23 -1.90 -6.20
CA PRO A 63 10.10 -1.36 -5.47
C PRO A 63 8.85 -2.03 -6.07
N GLY A 64 7.92 -2.48 -5.23
CA GLY A 64 6.62 -2.89 -5.73
C GLY A 64 5.92 -1.67 -6.36
N TRP A 65 4.75 -1.89 -6.94
CA TRP A 65 4.01 -0.85 -7.65
C TRP A 65 3.85 0.41 -6.77
N PHE A 66 3.37 0.27 -5.54
CA PHE A 66 3.23 1.42 -4.63
C PHE A 66 4.56 2.07 -4.27
N GLY A 67 5.61 1.29 -4.05
CA GLY A 67 6.96 1.83 -3.91
C GLY A 67 7.39 2.66 -5.14
N TRP A 68 7.09 2.19 -6.36
CA TRP A 68 7.43 2.90 -7.59
C TRP A 68 6.66 4.23 -7.73
N LEU A 69 5.36 4.24 -7.43
CA LEU A 69 4.54 5.46 -7.44
C LEU A 69 4.96 6.47 -6.36
N LEU A 70 5.35 6.00 -5.18
CA LEU A 70 5.85 6.84 -4.09
C LEU A 70 7.32 7.25 -4.27
N GLY A 71 7.89 7.07 -5.47
CA GLY A 71 9.26 7.48 -5.79
C GLY A 71 10.36 6.65 -5.13
N ARG A 72 10.06 5.50 -4.53
CA ARG A 72 11.10 4.56 -4.07
C ARG A 72 11.85 4.02 -5.27
N ARG A 73 13.17 4.14 -5.22
CA ARG A 73 14.07 3.60 -6.25
C ARG A 73 14.43 2.16 -5.91
N ARG A 74 14.89 1.41 -6.92
CA ARG A 74 15.47 0.07 -6.72
C ARG A 74 16.53 0.13 -5.63
N GLU A 75 16.40 -0.74 -4.65
CA GLU A 75 17.28 -0.78 -3.49
C GLU A 75 18.15 -2.02 -3.55
N MET A 76 19.45 -1.85 -3.33
CA MET A 76 20.39 -2.96 -3.23
C MET A 76 20.34 -3.50 -1.82
N VAL A 77 19.88 -4.73 -1.67
CA VAL A 77 19.68 -5.37 -0.37
C VAL A 77 20.64 -6.54 -0.24
N LEU A 78 21.18 -6.69 0.97
CA LEU A 78 22.19 -7.69 1.29
C LEU A 78 21.58 -8.77 2.19
N ARG A 79 21.75 -10.02 1.79
CA ARG A 79 21.39 -11.20 2.58
C ARG A 79 22.66 -12.02 2.84
N PRO A 80 22.97 -12.36 4.11
CA PRO A 80 24.04 -13.29 4.40
C PRO A 80 23.64 -14.68 3.90
N LEU A 81 24.52 -15.31 3.12
CA LEU A 81 24.40 -16.72 2.80
C LEU A 81 24.90 -17.51 4.00
N THR A 82 23.97 -18.02 4.80
CA THR A 82 24.29 -19.14 5.70
C THR A 82 24.68 -20.30 4.80
N VAL A 83 25.96 -20.66 4.77
CA VAL A 83 26.40 -21.92 4.18
C VAL A 83 25.58 -23.01 4.88
N PRO A 84 24.71 -23.75 4.18
CA PRO A 84 24.11 -24.93 4.76
C PRO A 84 25.27 -25.90 5.03
N VAL A 85 25.44 -26.30 6.30
CA VAL A 85 25.99 -27.63 6.55
C VAL A 85 25.12 -28.58 5.74
N GLU A 86 25.76 -29.33 4.85
CA GLU A 86 25.16 -30.17 3.81
C GLU A 86 23.80 -30.77 4.22
N SER A 87 22.77 -30.39 3.50
CA SER A 87 21.65 -31.28 3.21
C SER A 87 21.40 -31.15 1.71
N PRO A 88 21.72 -32.18 0.91
CA PRO A 88 21.53 -32.11 -0.53
C PRO A 88 20.03 -32.14 -0.82
N GLU A 89 19.51 -31.11 -1.49
CA GLU A 89 18.20 -31.20 -2.15
C GLU A 89 18.26 -32.24 -3.28
N PRO A 90 17.18 -33.02 -3.49
CA PRO A 90 17.18 -34.12 -4.43
C PRO A 90 17.01 -33.62 -5.85
N ASN A 91 17.99 -33.93 -6.69
CA ASN A 91 17.89 -33.86 -8.14
C ASN A 91 16.89 -34.94 -8.62
N PRO A 92 15.82 -34.60 -9.36
CA PRO A 92 14.88 -35.60 -9.83
C PRO A 92 15.45 -36.27 -11.09
N GLY A 93 16.15 -37.38 -10.91
CA GLY A 93 16.56 -38.20 -12.03
C GLY A 93 17.72 -39.12 -11.74
N LEU A 94 17.46 -40.24 -11.06
CA LEU A 94 17.99 -41.57 -11.40
C LEU A 94 17.47 -42.58 -10.35
N ILE A 95 16.81 -43.60 -10.87
CA ILE A 95 16.39 -44.80 -10.17
C ILE A 95 17.65 -45.59 -9.82
N GLU A 96 17.82 -46.01 -8.56
CA GLU A 96 18.24 -47.37 -8.20
C GLU A 96 18.12 -47.63 -6.69
N ASP A 97 17.78 -48.88 -6.39
CA ASP A 97 17.40 -49.50 -5.11
C ASP A 97 18.34 -49.28 -3.92
N GLY A 98 17.79 -49.36 -2.70
CA GLY A 98 18.55 -49.92 -1.57
C GLY A 98 18.22 -49.41 -0.17
N ALA A 99 17.27 -50.10 0.47
CA ALA A 99 17.29 -50.54 1.87
C ALA A 99 17.61 -49.59 3.06
N ALA A 100 16.58 -49.49 3.92
CA ALA A 100 16.59 -49.79 5.37
C ALA A 100 17.01 -48.71 6.41
N GLN A 101 16.07 -48.54 7.37
CA GLN A 101 16.25 -48.37 8.83
C GLN A 101 16.91 -47.08 9.37
N GLU A 102 16.57 -46.52 10.54
CA GLU A 102 15.52 -46.68 11.57
C GLU A 102 15.80 -45.60 12.64
N THR A 103 14.76 -45.13 13.34
CA THR A 103 14.74 -44.63 14.75
C THR A 103 15.63 -43.48 15.25
N ALA A 104 14.97 -42.48 15.88
CA ALA A 104 15.05 -42.14 17.33
C ALA A 104 14.67 -40.65 17.51
N GLU A 105 13.47 -40.36 18.00
CA GLU A 105 13.12 -40.10 19.42
C GLU A 105 13.62 -38.75 19.99
N THR A 106 12.61 -37.99 20.43
CA THR A 106 12.54 -36.73 21.20
C THR A 106 13.30 -36.83 22.55
N PRO A 107 13.55 -35.75 23.35
CA PRO A 107 12.51 -34.88 23.90
C PRO A 107 12.84 -33.39 24.11
N ALA A 108 11.75 -32.63 24.27
CA ALA A 108 11.68 -31.24 24.65
C ALA A 108 12.25 -30.94 26.04
N GLU A 109 12.91 -29.80 26.19
CA GLU A 109 13.11 -29.14 27.47
C GLU A 109 12.35 -27.82 27.56
N HIS A 110 11.68 -27.70 28.69
CA HIS A 110 10.73 -26.73 29.14
C HIS A 110 11.47 -25.72 30.03
N PHE A 111 11.44 -24.43 29.70
CA PHE A 111 11.91 -23.38 30.59
C PHE A 111 10.87 -22.28 30.71
N ASP A 112 10.29 -22.20 31.92
CA ASP A 112 9.43 -21.10 32.36
C ASP A 112 10.23 -19.79 32.52
N PRO A 113 9.67 -18.62 32.17
CA PRO A 113 10.31 -17.32 32.35
C PRO A 113 10.13 -16.75 33.77
N VAL A 114 11.23 -16.23 34.33
CA VAL A 114 11.26 -15.44 35.58
C VAL A 114 10.87 -13.98 35.29
N PRO A 115 10.10 -13.27 36.15
CA PRO A 115 9.60 -11.93 35.86
C PRO A 115 10.62 -10.82 36.12
N LEU A 116 10.65 -9.81 35.23
CA LEU A 116 11.37 -8.54 35.39
C LEU A 116 10.70 -7.64 36.43
N THR A 117 11.49 -7.21 37.42
CA THR A 117 11.13 -6.11 38.33
C THR A 117 11.59 -4.77 37.77
N ALA A 118 10.66 -3.82 37.78
CA ALA A 118 10.80 -2.43 37.37
C ALA A 118 11.80 -1.62 38.22
N GLY A 119 12.40 -0.58 37.62
CA GLY A 119 13.21 0.39 38.35
C GLY A 119 13.63 1.61 37.53
N ALA A 120 13.03 2.74 37.92
CA ALA A 120 13.56 4.11 37.87
C ALA A 120 13.49 4.90 36.54
N ALA A 121 12.49 5.78 36.52
CA ALA A 121 12.43 7.02 35.75
C ALA A 121 13.60 7.96 36.11
N ALA A 122 14.13 8.64 35.09
CA ALA A 122 14.99 9.80 35.25
C ALA A 122 14.51 10.91 34.33
N GLU A 123 13.94 11.91 34.98
CA GLU A 123 13.54 13.24 34.58
C GLU A 123 14.73 14.04 34.00
N ALA A 124 14.56 14.65 32.82
CA ALA A 124 15.54 15.58 32.26
C ALA A 124 14.86 16.71 31.49
N ALA A 125 14.62 17.79 32.24
CA ALA A 125 14.76 19.20 31.91
C ALA A 125 14.58 19.68 30.46
N VAL A 126 13.51 20.47 30.28
CA VAL A 126 13.31 21.51 29.25
C VAL A 126 14.31 22.66 29.46
N PRO A 127 14.85 23.23 28.36
CA PRO A 127 14.92 24.69 28.27
C PRO A 127 14.55 25.24 26.88
N GLU A 128 13.54 26.10 26.84
CA GLU A 128 13.43 27.27 25.94
C GLU A 128 13.89 28.52 26.72
N PRO A 129 14.21 29.70 26.13
CA PRO A 129 13.88 30.17 24.77
C PRO A 129 15.00 30.89 23.96
N VAL A 130 14.72 30.96 22.65
CA VAL A 130 15.01 31.93 21.56
C VAL A 130 15.90 33.16 21.83
N PRO A 131 16.71 33.56 20.83
CA PRO A 131 16.76 34.98 20.42
C PRO A 131 16.48 35.19 18.92
N GLU A 132 15.37 35.90 18.68
CA GLU A 132 15.23 37.07 17.80
C GLU A 132 16.12 37.13 16.54
N LEU A 133 15.61 36.57 15.43
CA LEU A 133 16.16 36.85 14.09
C LEU A 133 15.59 38.16 13.57
N VAL A 134 16.49 39.13 13.46
CA VAL A 134 16.32 40.44 12.85
C VAL A 134 15.84 40.28 11.40
N ALA A 135 14.73 40.94 11.09
CA ALA A 135 14.20 41.06 9.73
C ALA A 135 15.12 41.93 8.86
N GLU A 136 15.65 41.37 7.77
CA GLU A 136 16.23 42.15 6.68
C GLU A 136 15.12 42.74 5.78
N PRO A 137 15.24 43.99 5.32
CA PRO A 137 14.24 44.63 4.48
C PRO A 137 14.34 44.19 3.01
N LEU A 138 13.21 43.75 2.45
CA LEU A 138 13.02 43.54 1.01
C LEU A 138 13.08 44.88 0.24
N PRO A 139 13.69 44.92 -0.96
CA PRO A 139 13.60 46.09 -1.84
C PRO A 139 12.25 46.17 -2.56
N ASP A 140 11.79 47.42 -2.75
CA ASP A 140 10.53 47.79 -3.40
C ASP A 140 10.39 47.30 -4.86
N PRO A 141 9.16 47.00 -5.31
CA PRO A 141 8.88 46.65 -6.71
C PRO A 141 8.88 47.88 -7.62
N ILE A 142 9.56 47.78 -8.77
CA ILE A 142 9.54 48.78 -9.84
C ILE A 142 8.18 48.72 -10.57
N PRO A 143 7.50 49.86 -10.81
CA PRO A 143 6.18 49.89 -11.47
C PRO A 143 6.24 50.10 -13.00
N MET A 144 5.22 49.56 -13.68
CA MET A 144 4.63 50.02 -14.96
C MET A 144 5.47 49.82 -16.26
N ALA A 145 4.92 49.56 -17.46
CA ALA A 145 3.56 49.55 -18.00
C ALA A 145 3.54 48.77 -19.36
N PRO A 146 2.37 48.53 -19.98
CA PRO A 146 2.19 47.72 -21.18
C PRO A 146 2.37 48.53 -22.48
N PRO A 147 2.65 47.90 -23.63
CA PRO A 147 2.33 48.48 -24.93
C PRO A 147 1.07 47.85 -25.53
N GLU A 148 0.09 48.73 -25.73
CA GLU A 148 -1.12 48.60 -26.54
C GLU A 148 -0.81 48.52 -28.07
N PRO A 149 -1.84 48.23 -28.90
CA PRO A 149 -1.72 47.66 -30.25
C PRO A 149 -1.65 48.73 -31.35
N ASP A 150 -1.31 48.32 -32.58
CA ASP A 150 -1.95 48.89 -33.79
C ASP A 150 -1.66 48.05 -35.06
N PRO A 151 -2.36 48.26 -36.19
CA PRO A 151 -2.93 47.20 -37.00
C PRO A 151 -2.31 47.21 -38.41
N ARG A 152 -2.67 46.23 -39.24
CA ARG A 152 -3.16 46.45 -40.62
C ARG A 152 -3.28 45.13 -41.37
N LEU A 153 -4.55 44.86 -41.64
CA LEU A 153 -5.13 44.08 -42.73
C LEU A 153 -4.27 44.06 -44.00
N THR A 154 -4.06 42.86 -44.56
CA THR A 154 -4.30 42.63 -45.99
C THR A 154 -4.88 41.23 -46.18
N ALA A 155 -5.80 41.15 -47.14
CA ALA A 155 -6.81 40.13 -47.29
C ALA A 155 -6.40 39.00 -48.23
N SER A 156 -7.10 37.87 -48.05
CA SER A 156 -7.49 36.87 -49.04
C SER A 156 -6.43 35.95 -49.64
N ALA A 157 -6.42 34.72 -49.12
CA ALA A 157 -6.49 33.53 -49.98
C ALA A 157 -7.48 32.55 -49.34
N ILE A 158 -8.53 32.21 -50.10
CA ILE A 158 -9.51 31.20 -49.75
C ILE A 158 -8.82 29.85 -49.93
N GLU A 159 -8.51 29.18 -48.83
CA GLU A 159 -8.15 27.77 -48.81
C GLU A 159 -9.24 27.02 -48.01
N LEU A 160 -9.88 26.08 -48.68
CA LEU A 160 -10.94 25.24 -48.12
C LEU A 160 -10.36 24.39 -46.97
N PRO A 161 -10.89 24.48 -45.75
CA PRO A 161 -10.37 23.70 -44.64
C PRO A 161 -10.70 22.21 -44.82
N PRO A 162 -9.83 21.29 -44.35
CA PRO A 162 -10.20 19.90 -44.18
C PRO A 162 -11.40 19.82 -43.24
N SER A 163 -12.33 18.92 -43.56
CA SER A 163 -13.57 18.66 -42.82
C SER A 163 -13.29 18.57 -41.31
N VAL A 164 -13.58 19.66 -40.61
CA VAL A 164 -13.64 19.70 -39.15
C VAL A 164 -14.81 18.80 -38.79
N GLN A 165 -14.49 17.58 -38.35
CA GLN A 165 -15.47 16.76 -37.65
C GLN A 165 -16.02 17.62 -36.50
N PRO A 166 -17.35 17.70 -36.33
CA PRO A 166 -17.90 18.39 -35.17
C PRO A 166 -17.27 17.75 -33.93
N PRO A 167 -16.96 18.52 -32.86
CA PRO A 167 -16.54 17.92 -31.62
C PRO A 167 -17.60 16.89 -31.26
N VAL A 168 -17.18 15.63 -31.13
CA VAL A 168 -18.02 14.59 -30.54
C VAL A 168 -18.38 15.15 -29.18
N GLN A 169 -19.62 15.62 -29.04
CA GLN A 169 -20.17 15.94 -27.75
C GLN A 169 -20.20 14.60 -27.03
N THR A 170 -19.15 14.33 -26.25
CA THR A 170 -19.19 13.34 -25.19
C THR A 170 -20.33 13.79 -24.31
N ARG A 171 -21.51 13.19 -24.53
CA ARG A 171 -22.61 13.32 -23.60
C ARG A 171 -22.02 13.01 -22.22
N PRO A 172 -22.18 13.88 -21.22
CA PRO A 172 -21.80 13.51 -19.86
C PRO A 172 -22.49 12.18 -19.59
N ARG A 173 -21.69 11.15 -19.25
CA ARG A 173 -22.25 9.91 -18.71
C ARG A 173 -23.17 10.33 -17.57
N PRO A 174 -24.41 9.83 -17.50
CA PRO A 174 -25.21 10.04 -16.31
C PRO A 174 -24.43 9.44 -15.15
N VAL A 175 -23.91 10.31 -14.28
CA VAL A 175 -23.54 9.90 -12.93
C VAL A 175 -24.83 9.36 -12.34
N PRO A 176 -24.88 8.13 -11.82
CA PRO A 176 -26.04 7.66 -11.06
C PRO A 176 -26.13 8.52 -9.79
N VAL A 177 -26.82 9.65 -9.93
CA VAL A 177 -27.33 10.46 -8.82
C VAL A 177 -28.45 9.62 -8.22
N GLY A 178 -28.13 8.93 -7.14
CA GLY A 178 -29.12 8.11 -6.44
C GLY A 178 -28.60 7.44 -5.16
N TYR A 179 -27.30 7.13 -5.05
CA TYR A 179 -26.80 6.44 -3.85
C TYR A 179 -26.10 7.35 -2.84
N ALA A 180 -25.48 8.45 -3.29
CA ALA A 180 -24.71 9.34 -2.43
C ALA A 180 -25.55 10.42 -1.72
N ASP A 181 -26.71 10.78 -2.28
CA ASP A 181 -27.51 11.91 -1.77
C ASP A 181 -28.62 11.50 -0.79
N ASP A 182 -29.08 10.23 -0.81
CA ASP A 182 -30.16 9.75 0.07
C ASP A 182 -29.68 9.29 1.46
N ILE A 183 -28.36 9.09 1.64
CA ILE A 183 -27.77 8.80 2.95
C ILE A 183 -27.18 10.11 3.47
N GLY A 184 -28.04 10.91 4.11
CA GLY A 184 -27.74 12.27 4.51
C GLY A 184 -26.37 12.49 5.16
N GLY A 185 -25.62 13.46 4.66
CA GLY A 185 -24.37 13.92 5.26
C GLY A 185 -24.08 15.39 4.95
N VAL A 186 -24.13 16.25 5.97
CA VAL A 186 -23.56 17.62 5.98
C VAL A 186 -22.84 17.75 7.33
N PRO A 187 -21.60 18.29 7.48
CA PRO A 187 -20.86 19.21 6.62
C PRO A 187 -19.40 18.77 6.30
N MET A 188 -19.10 17.46 6.23
CA MET A 188 -17.73 16.98 5.97
C MET A 188 -17.31 16.97 4.50
N ALA A 189 -18.19 17.31 3.54
CA ALA A 189 -17.82 17.41 2.13
C ALA A 189 -16.62 18.36 1.90
N VAL A 190 -16.54 19.44 2.69
CA VAL A 190 -15.40 20.37 2.66
C VAL A 190 -14.13 19.73 3.23
N GLN A 191 -14.25 18.96 4.31
CA GLN A 191 -13.11 18.30 4.94
C GLN A 191 -12.60 17.11 4.11
N ALA A 192 -13.50 16.34 3.51
CA ALA A 192 -13.21 15.29 2.55
C ALA A 192 -12.48 15.86 1.32
N ALA A 193 -12.99 16.96 0.74
CA ALA A 193 -12.33 17.63 -0.38
C ALA A 193 -10.93 18.16 -0.01
N GLN A 194 -10.75 18.69 1.20
CA GLN A 194 -9.45 19.14 1.70
C GLN A 194 -8.47 17.99 1.91
N LEU A 195 -8.94 16.87 2.44
CA LEU A 195 -8.13 15.67 2.66
C LEU A 195 -7.71 15.04 1.33
N SER A 196 -8.65 14.85 0.40
CA SER A 196 -8.34 14.32 -0.93
C SER A 196 -7.33 15.19 -1.68
N ALA A 197 -7.38 16.52 -1.52
CA ALA A 197 -6.42 17.44 -2.13
C ALA A 197 -4.97 17.31 -1.60
N SER A 198 -4.77 16.63 -0.46
CA SER A 198 -3.43 16.36 0.09
C SER A 198 -2.76 15.11 -0.49
N LEU A 199 -3.51 14.28 -1.23
CA LEU A 199 -2.97 13.08 -1.83
C LEU A 199 -2.17 13.41 -3.09
N ASP A 200 -1.09 12.65 -3.30
CA ASP A 200 -0.32 12.68 -4.53
C ASP A 200 -1.21 12.20 -5.71
N PRO A 201 -1.38 12.99 -6.79
CA PRO A 201 -2.16 12.59 -7.95
C PRO A 201 -1.71 11.26 -8.57
N ASP A 202 -0.41 10.98 -8.59
CA ASP A 202 0.13 9.74 -9.18
C ASP A 202 -0.25 8.52 -8.34
N LEU A 203 -0.29 8.68 -7.01
CA LEU A 203 -0.76 7.65 -6.09
C LEU A 203 -2.27 7.39 -6.26
N LEU A 204 -3.07 8.45 -6.40
CA LEU A 204 -4.51 8.32 -6.64
C LEU A 204 -4.82 7.61 -7.96
N GLU A 205 -4.10 7.95 -9.03
CA GLU A 205 -4.26 7.27 -10.32
C GLU A 205 -3.86 5.80 -10.22
N GLY A 206 -2.77 5.49 -9.52
CA GLY A 206 -2.37 4.11 -9.23
C GLY A 206 -3.42 3.32 -8.44
N LEU A 207 -4.03 3.93 -7.43
CA LEU A 207 -5.12 3.32 -6.68
C LEU A 207 -6.32 3.04 -7.58
N ARG A 208 -6.70 3.98 -8.44
CA ARG A 208 -7.80 3.80 -9.40
C ARG A 208 -7.50 2.68 -10.38
N ASP A 209 -6.31 2.67 -10.99
CA ASP A 209 -5.89 1.61 -11.91
C ASP A 209 -5.93 0.23 -11.25
N PHE A 210 -5.44 0.11 -10.00
CA PHE A 210 -5.51 -1.14 -9.26
C PHE A 210 -6.96 -1.55 -8.99
N LEU A 211 -7.79 -0.65 -8.46
CA LEU A 211 -9.20 -0.94 -8.16
C LEU A 211 -9.98 -1.31 -9.43
N VAL A 212 -9.69 -0.68 -10.58
CA VAL A 212 -10.26 -1.05 -11.88
C VAL A 212 -9.92 -2.49 -12.27
N THR A 213 -8.71 -2.99 -11.96
CA THR A 213 -8.38 -4.40 -12.21
C THR A 213 -9.23 -5.37 -11.39
N LEU A 214 -9.74 -4.92 -10.25
CA LEU A 214 -10.67 -5.65 -9.40
C LEU A 214 -12.14 -5.41 -9.78
N GLY A 215 -12.43 -4.50 -10.74
CA GLY A 215 -13.80 -4.07 -11.04
C GLY A 215 -14.40 -3.15 -9.97
N ILE A 216 -13.56 -2.57 -9.11
CA ILE A 216 -13.96 -1.66 -8.03
C ILE A 216 -13.80 -0.21 -8.51
N GLU A 217 -14.83 0.61 -8.33
CA GLU A 217 -14.78 2.05 -8.64
C GLU A 217 -14.49 2.87 -7.38
N LEU A 218 -13.42 3.68 -7.40
CA LEU A 218 -13.07 4.58 -6.31
C LEU A 218 -14.03 5.78 -6.27
N THR A 219 -14.62 6.08 -5.10
CA THR A 219 -15.44 7.28 -4.90
C THR A 219 -14.65 8.40 -4.22
N SER A 220 -15.20 9.62 -4.21
CA SER A 220 -14.62 10.74 -3.45
C SER A 220 -14.55 10.46 -1.94
N ALA A 221 -15.46 9.65 -1.39
CA ALA A 221 -15.39 9.21 0.00
C ALA A 221 -14.20 8.27 0.24
N GLY A 222 -13.86 7.43 -0.76
CA GLY A 222 -12.67 6.59 -0.72
C GLY A 222 -11.37 7.38 -0.76
N GLU A 223 -11.30 8.41 -1.59
CA GLU A 223 -10.15 9.33 -1.61
C GLU A 223 -9.95 9.98 -0.24
N ALA A 224 -11.04 10.46 0.39
CA ALA A 224 -10.97 11.06 1.72
C ALA A 224 -10.57 10.05 2.80
N LEU A 225 -11.06 8.81 2.72
CA LEU A 225 -10.66 7.72 3.59
C LEU A 225 -9.15 7.44 3.47
N VAL A 226 -8.66 7.25 2.25
CA VAL A 226 -7.22 6.99 1.99
C VAL A 226 -6.37 8.15 2.53
N ALA A 227 -6.77 9.39 2.28
CA ALA A 227 -6.11 10.57 2.79
C ALA A 227 -6.07 10.60 4.33
N ASP A 228 -7.19 10.33 5.02
CA ASP A 228 -7.20 10.26 6.49
C ASP A 228 -6.23 9.20 7.02
N ARG A 229 -6.19 8.01 6.41
CA ARG A 229 -5.29 6.94 6.85
C ARG A 229 -3.83 7.28 6.65
N MET A 230 -3.48 7.82 5.49
CA MET A 230 -2.12 8.24 5.20
C MET A 230 -1.68 9.41 6.09
N ASN A 231 -2.57 10.36 6.39
CA ASN A 231 -2.30 11.45 7.33
C ASN A 231 -2.09 10.95 8.77
N ARG A 232 -2.65 9.78 9.13
CA ARG A 232 -2.37 9.08 10.40
C ARG A 232 -1.11 8.22 10.35
N GLY A 233 -0.36 8.25 9.25
CA GLY A 233 0.90 7.53 9.08
C GLY A 233 0.75 6.09 8.56
N ALA A 234 -0.43 5.68 8.12
CA ALA A 234 -0.60 4.37 7.49
C ALA A 234 0.07 4.35 6.10
N PRO A 235 0.74 3.25 5.71
CA PRO A 235 1.21 3.09 4.34
C PRO A 235 0.04 2.97 3.35
N ALA A 236 0.29 3.31 2.09
CA ALA A 236 -0.75 3.33 1.06
C ALA A 236 -1.44 1.97 0.86
N GLY A 237 -0.70 0.86 0.93
CA GLY A 237 -1.28 -0.48 0.84
C GLY A 237 -2.22 -0.82 2.01
N ASP A 238 -1.91 -0.36 3.22
CA ASP A 238 -2.81 -0.56 4.38
C ASP A 238 -4.08 0.28 4.24
N ALA A 239 -3.96 1.50 3.68
CA ALA A 239 -5.10 2.35 3.36
C ALA A 239 -5.99 1.73 2.27
N LEU A 240 -5.39 1.13 1.24
CA LEU A 240 -6.10 0.37 0.20
C LEU A 240 -6.83 -0.84 0.78
N MET A 241 -6.19 -1.61 1.67
CA MET A 241 -6.81 -2.75 2.36
C MET A 241 -8.07 -2.31 3.11
N GLN A 242 -7.98 -1.19 3.84
CA GLN A 242 -9.12 -0.60 4.54
C GLN A 242 -10.21 -0.13 3.59
N LEU A 243 -9.85 0.51 2.49
CA LEU A 243 -10.81 0.94 1.49
C LEU A 243 -11.62 -0.24 0.95
N VAL A 244 -10.97 -1.36 0.64
CA VAL A 244 -11.65 -2.58 0.19
C VAL A 244 -12.54 -3.14 1.30
N LEU A 245 -12.05 -3.24 2.54
CA LEU A 245 -12.84 -3.68 3.69
C LEU A 245 -14.14 -2.87 3.83
N PHE A 246 -14.05 -1.55 3.78
CA PHE A 246 -15.23 -0.70 3.88
C PHE A 246 -16.16 -0.83 2.66
N ALA A 247 -15.63 -1.05 1.45
CA ALA A 247 -16.47 -1.33 0.28
C ALA A 247 -17.32 -2.60 0.49
N PHE A 248 -16.71 -3.67 1.02
CA PHE A 248 -17.45 -4.87 1.42
C PHE A 248 -18.45 -4.61 2.55
N ALA A 249 -18.13 -3.75 3.51
CA ALA A 249 -19.04 -3.42 4.61
C ALA A 249 -20.28 -2.66 4.10
N HIS A 250 -20.11 -1.77 3.12
CA HIS A 250 -21.22 -1.06 2.47
C HIS A 250 -22.08 -1.97 1.61
N LEU A 251 -21.49 -2.88 0.84
CA LEU A 251 -22.27 -3.91 0.13
C LEU A 251 -23.02 -4.78 1.14
N ALA A 252 -22.34 -5.20 2.21
CA ALA A 252 -22.92 -6.06 3.21
C ALA A 252 -24.12 -5.41 3.90
N ARG A 253 -24.05 -4.10 4.14
CA ARG A 253 -25.15 -3.28 4.66
C ARG A 253 -26.27 -3.09 3.66
N PHE A 254 -25.94 -2.91 2.38
CA PHE A 254 -26.93 -2.79 1.31
C PHE A 254 -27.76 -4.08 1.18
N ASP A 255 -27.12 -5.25 1.16
CA ASP A 255 -27.80 -6.55 1.16
C ASP A 255 -28.76 -6.77 2.33
N GLU A 256 -28.45 -6.24 3.53
CA GLU A 256 -29.34 -6.36 4.71
C GLU A 256 -30.66 -5.60 4.53
N ILE A 257 -30.65 -4.54 3.72
CA ILE A 257 -31.78 -3.62 3.52
C ILE A 257 -32.47 -3.87 2.18
N SER A 258 -31.74 -4.43 1.20
CA SER A 258 -32.23 -4.70 -0.15
C SER A 258 -33.27 -5.83 -0.16
N ALA A 259 -34.28 -5.69 -1.01
CA ALA A 259 -35.24 -6.76 -1.30
C ALA A 259 -34.64 -7.87 -2.18
N SER A 260 -33.57 -7.56 -2.92
CA SER A 260 -32.82 -8.50 -3.75
C SER A 260 -31.35 -8.48 -3.33
N PRO A 261 -30.94 -9.36 -2.40
CA PRO A 261 -29.54 -9.43 -1.97
C PRO A 261 -28.65 -10.01 -3.08
N ALA A 262 -27.34 -9.77 -2.97
CA ALA A 262 -26.33 -10.39 -3.82
C ALA A 262 -26.42 -11.93 -3.81
N ASP A 263 -26.06 -12.59 -4.92
CA ASP A 263 -25.84 -14.03 -4.91
C ASP A 263 -24.64 -14.35 -3.99
N PRO A 264 -24.83 -15.12 -2.90
CA PRO A 264 -23.76 -15.42 -1.95
C PRO A 264 -22.62 -16.23 -2.57
N VAL A 265 -22.87 -17.02 -3.61
CA VAL A 265 -21.83 -17.79 -4.30
C VAL A 265 -20.94 -16.86 -5.13
N GLU A 266 -21.55 -15.99 -5.94
CA GLU A 266 -20.82 -15.02 -6.74
C GLU A 266 -20.03 -14.04 -5.87
N LEU A 267 -20.63 -13.56 -4.77
CA LEU A 267 -19.95 -12.69 -3.82
C LEU A 267 -18.73 -13.39 -3.20
N ARG A 268 -18.85 -14.66 -2.80
CA ARG A 268 -17.73 -15.40 -2.20
C ARG A 268 -16.59 -15.62 -3.20
N ASP A 269 -16.92 -15.98 -4.44
CA ASP A 269 -15.91 -16.21 -5.49
C ASP A 269 -15.20 -14.90 -5.84
N TYR A 270 -15.95 -13.79 -5.93
CA TYR A 270 -15.39 -12.46 -6.10
C TYR A 270 -14.50 -12.04 -4.93
N THR A 271 -14.95 -12.25 -3.68
CA THR A 271 -14.14 -11.98 -2.49
C THR A 271 -12.82 -12.75 -2.51
N HIS A 272 -12.83 -14.02 -2.92
CA HIS A 272 -11.61 -14.81 -3.04
C HIS A 272 -10.67 -14.22 -4.09
N ALA A 273 -11.19 -13.80 -5.25
CA ALA A 273 -10.39 -13.16 -6.30
C ALA A 273 -9.74 -11.86 -5.80
N VAL A 274 -10.51 -10.99 -5.14
CA VAL A 274 -10.00 -9.74 -4.54
C VAL A 274 -8.92 -10.00 -3.50
N LEU A 275 -9.16 -10.94 -2.57
CA LEU A 275 -8.18 -11.28 -1.54
C LEU A 275 -6.90 -11.89 -2.13
N THR A 276 -7.00 -12.64 -3.23
CA THR A 276 -5.83 -13.19 -3.93
C THR A 276 -4.94 -12.07 -4.50
N GLU A 277 -5.52 -11.02 -5.08
CA GLU A 277 -4.75 -9.88 -5.59
C GLU A 277 -4.15 -9.04 -4.45
N LEU A 278 -4.89 -8.84 -3.37
CA LEU A 278 -4.38 -8.16 -2.17
C LEU A 278 -3.26 -8.97 -1.49
N GLU A 279 -3.35 -10.30 -1.51
CA GLU A 279 -2.31 -11.18 -0.98
C GLU A 279 -0.99 -11.01 -1.74
N ARG A 280 -1.04 -10.81 -3.06
CA ARG A 280 0.16 -10.50 -3.85
C ARG A 280 0.81 -9.18 -3.43
N LEU A 281 0.00 -8.18 -3.06
CA LEU A 281 0.53 -6.90 -2.55
C LEU A 281 1.15 -7.06 -1.15
N ARG A 282 0.56 -7.89 -0.28
CA ARG A 282 1.17 -8.28 1.00
C ARG A 282 2.51 -8.98 0.79
N ASP A 283 2.56 -9.97 -0.10
CA ASP A 283 3.77 -10.75 -0.39
C ASP A 283 4.87 -9.89 -1.01
N ALA A 284 4.49 -8.84 -1.74
CA ALA A 284 5.40 -7.80 -2.23
C ALA A 284 5.85 -6.80 -1.15
N GLY A 285 5.30 -6.89 0.07
CA GLY A 285 5.61 -5.99 1.19
C GLY A 285 4.94 -4.62 1.11
N GLU A 286 3.92 -4.45 0.26
CA GLU A 286 3.19 -3.18 0.10
C GLU A 286 2.04 -3.04 1.11
N ILE A 287 1.48 -4.17 1.57
CA ILE A 287 0.51 -4.25 2.67
C ILE A 287 1.20 -4.94 3.85
N SER A 288 1.06 -4.39 5.05
CA SER A 288 1.61 -5.04 6.24
C SER A 288 0.88 -6.34 6.55
N GLU A 289 1.62 -7.37 7.00
CA GLU A 289 1.06 -8.69 7.33
C GLU A 289 -0.06 -8.58 8.38
N ALA A 290 0.18 -7.82 9.44
CA ALA A 290 -0.79 -7.57 10.50
C ALA A 290 -2.09 -6.93 9.98
N ARG A 291 -1.99 -5.96 9.05
CA ARG A 291 -3.17 -5.33 8.46
C ARG A 291 -3.92 -6.29 7.55
N PHE A 292 -3.19 -7.01 6.69
CA PHE A 292 -3.79 -7.96 5.78
C PHE A 292 -4.55 -9.04 6.52
N ASP A 293 -3.97 -9.66 7.55
CA ASP A 293 -4.60 -10.75 8.30
C ASP A 293 -5.86 -10.30 9.04
N GLN A 294 -5.80 -9.11 9.67
CA GLN A 294 -6.95 -8.53 10.33
C GLN A 294 -8.10 -8.30 9.33
N ASP A 295 -7.82 -7.58 8.24
CA ASP A 295 -8.87 -7.14 7.33
C ASP A 295 -9.38 -8.25 6.43
N ARG A 296 -8.52 -9.21 6.06
CA ARG A 296 -8.92 -10.41 5.34
C ARG A 296 -9.99 -11.17 6.11
N HIS A 297 -9.78 -11.35 7.42
CA HIS A 297 -10.76 -12.04 8.25
C HIS A 297 -12.09 -11.29 8.29
N GLU A 298 -12.05 -9.97 8.44
CA GLU A 298 -13.25 -9.13 8.45
C GLU A 298 -13.98 -9.15 7.09
N ILE A 299 -13.25 -9.06 5.97
CA ILE A 299 -13.82 -9.16 4.61
C ILE A 299 -14.53 -10.51 4.41
N LEU A 300 -13.93 -11.62 4.87
CA LEU A 300 -14.55 -12.94 4.77
C LEU A 300 -15.83 -13.04 5.62
N ILE A 301 -15.88 -12.40 6.79
CA ILE A 301 -17.11 -12.32 7.59
C ILE A 301 -18.20 -11.53 6.85
N LEU A 302 -17.84 -10.41 6.21
CA LEU A 302 -18.78 -9.56 5.48
C LEU A 302 -19.35 -10.23 4.22
N ALA A 303 -18.51 -11.00 3.52
CA ALA A 303 -18.89 -11.73 2.31
C ALA A 303 -19.80 -12.95 2.59
N ASP A 304 -19.88 -13.39 3.84
CA ASP A 304 -20.65 -14.56 4.25
C ASP A 304 -21.93 -14.14 5.01
N SER A 305 -22.96 -14.96 4.93
CA SER A 305 -24.24 -14.73 5.61
C SER A 305 -24.21 -15.39 6.99
N ASN A 306 -23.44 -14.81 7.92
CA ASN A 306 -23.27 -15.34 9.27
C ASN A 306 -23.69 -14.34 10.36
N ALA A 307 -23.85 -14.84 11.59
CA ALA A 307 -24.27 -14.04 12.75
C ALA A 307 -23.26 -12.95 13.18
N HIS A 308 -22.02 -13.02 12.70
CA HIS A 308 -20.97 -12.04 13.02
C HIS A 308 -20.96 -10.83 12.07
N ARG A 309 -21.69 -10.90 10.94
CA ARG A 309 -21.74 -9.84 9.93
C ARG A 309 -22.36 -8.54 10.45
N ALA A 310 -23.56 -8.58 11.03
CA ALA A 310 -24.24 -7.39 11.55
C ALA A 310 -23.42 -6.60 12.60
N PRO A 311 -22.88 -7.21 13.68
CA PRO A 311 -22.07 -6.47 14.65
C PRO A 311 -20.75 -5.95 14.06
N LEU A 312 -20.19 -6.63 13.06
CA LEU A 312 -19.02 -6.14 12.33
C LEU A 312 -19.34 -4.88 11.53
N ILE A 313 -20.45 -4.86 10.80
CA ILE A 313 -20.93 -3.68 10.07
C ILE A 313 -21.12 -2.51 11.03
N GLU A 314 -21.84 -2.70 12.14
CA GLU A 314 -22.07 -1.64 13.13
C GLU A 314 -20.76 -1.05 13.65
N ARG A 315 -19.77 -1.91 13.96
CA ARG A 315 -18.44 -1.46 14.42
C ARG A 315 -17.70 -0.67 13.35
N LEU A 316 -17.68 -1.15 12.10
CA LEU A 316 -17.00 -0.47 11.01
C LEU A 316 -17.62 0.90 10.73
N PHE A 317 -18.95 0.99 10.77
CA PHE A 317 -19.68 2.23 10.50
C PHE A 317 -19.54 3.31 11.59
N MET A 318 -18.92 2.99 12.73
CA MET A 318 -18.48 4.00 13.70
C MET A 318 -17.28 4.82 13.20
N ASP A 319 -16.61 4.38 12.13
CA ASP A 319 -15.56 5.17 11.49
C ASP A 319 -16.16 6.38 10.73
N PRO A 320 -15.71 7.61 11.02
CA PRO A 320 -16.31 8.81 10.45
C PRO A 320 -16.05 9.00 8.95
N PHE A 321 -15.08 8.29 8.36
CA PHE A 321 -14.80 8.36 6.92
C PHE A 321 -15.36 7.12 6.22
N GLY A 322 -15.08 5.93 6.75
CA GLY A 322 -15.50 4.67 6.15
C GLY A 322 -16.98 4.36 6.31
N GLY A 323 -17.66 4.86 7.36
CA GLY A 323 -19.07 4.58 7.62
C GLY A 323 -20.07 5.53 6.94
N MET A 324 -19.63 6.69 6.46
CA MET A 324 -20.54 7.75 6.00
C MET A 324 -21.09 7.50 4.60
N ALA A 325 -20.20 7.14 3.67
CA ALA A 325 -20.55 6.87 2.28
C ALA A 325 -19.66 5.73 1.77
N PRO A 326 -20.09 4.99 0.73
CA PRO A 326 -19.28 3.91 0.17
C PRO A 326 -17.94 4.46 -0.34
N PRO A 327 -16.80 4.03 0.22
CA PRO A 327 -15.50 4.53 -0.25
C PRO A 327 -15.14 3.99 -1.63
N ALA A 328 -15.70 2.84 -1.99
CA ALA A 328 -15.61 2.30 -3.32
C ALA A 328 -16.89 1.53 -3.65
N LEU A 329 -17.20 1.43 -4.94
CA LEU A 329 -18.33 0.67 -5.45
C LEU A 329 -17.82 -0.65 -5.99
N LEU A 330 -18.34 -1.74 -5.45
CA LEU A 330 -18.11 -3.08 -5.99
C LEU A 330 -18.86 -3.23 -7.34
N PRO A 331 -18.48 -4.22 -8.17
CA PRO A 331 -19.13 -4.49 -9.46
C PRO A 331 -20.66 -4.47 -9.38
N ALA A 332 -21.31 -3.96 -10.43
CA ALA A 332 -22.77 -3.79 -10.45
C ALA A 332 -23.49 -5.14 -10.38
N GLU A 333 -22.88 -6.19 -10.91
CA GLU A 333 -23.39 -7.55 -10.95
C GLU A 333 -23.56 -8.16 -9.55
N LEU A 334 -22.75 -7.69 -8.59
CA LEU A 334 -22.85 -8.11 -7.18
C LEU A 334 -23.94 -7.36 -6.43
N ARG A 335 -24.51 -6.31 -7.00
CA ARG A 335 -25.61 -5.54 -6.42
C ARG A 335 -26.87 -6.06 -7.09
N GLY A 336 -27.69 -6.83 -6.36
CA GLY A 336 -28.89 -7.45 -6.90
C GLY A 336 -29.69 -6.49 -7.80
N VAL A 337 -30.09 -6.97 -8.98
CA VAL A 337 -30.80 -6.15 -9.95
C VAL A 337 -32.17 -5.83 -9.38
N GLU A 338 -32.46 -4.56 -9.12
CA GLU A 338 -33.85 -4.10 -9.05
C GLU A 338 -34.41 -4.24 -10.48
N GLU A 339 -34.99 -5.40 -10.79
CA GLU A 339 -35.87 -5.53 -11.95
C GLU A 339 -37.06 -4.61 -11.67
N PHE A 340 -36.98 -3.39 -12.19
CA PHE A 340 -38.18 -2.60 -12.43
C PHE A 340 -38.99 -3.41 -13.43
N GLU A 341 -39.97 -4.16 -12.94
CA GLU A 341 -41.09 -4.61 -13.75
C GLU A 341 -41.67 -3.32 -14.36
N GLU A 342 -41.29 -3.03 -15.61
CA GLU A 342 -42.05 -2.14 -16.46
C GLU A 342 -43.44 -2.76 -16.52
N ASP A 343 -44.32 -2.23 -15.68
CA ASP A 343 -45.75 -2.51 -15.69
C ASP A 343 -46.24 -2.21 -17.11
N ASP A 344 -46.24 -3.25 -17.93
CA ASP A 344 -46.82 -3.28 -19.27
C ASP A 344 -48.36 -3.29 -19.10
N THR A 345 -48.87 -2.24 -18.46
CA THR A 345 -50.29 -1.94 -18.30
C THR A 345 -50.72 -0.92 -19.34
N LEU A 346 -50.40 -1.19 -20.61
CA LEU A 346 -51.11 -0.59 -21.74
C LEU A 346 -51.44 -1.65 -22.79
N SER A 347 -52.54 -2.39 -22.59
CA SER A 347 -53.65 -2.49 -23.56
C SER A 347 -54.75 -3.43 -23.08
#